data_AF-A0A519NK22-F1
#
_entry.id   AF-A0A519NK22-F1
#
_cell.length_a   1.000
_cell.length_b   1.000
_cell.length_c   1.000
_cell.angle_alpha   90.00
_cell.angle_beta   90.00
_cell.angle_gamma   90.00
#
_symmetry.space_group_name_H-M   'P 1'
#
loop_
_entity.id
_entity.type
_entity.pdbx_description
1 polymer ?
#
loop_
_entity_poly.entity_id
_entity_poly.type
_entity_poly.pdbx_seq_one_letter_code
_entity_poly.pdbx_strand_id
1 'polypeptide(L)'
;MNYNQQISAYKTLANLLVGSKNTVNSIEPSDVADLGLELADLLLPILNKINDFNISGGVTAPQNAVGGDLDMYIQGGANLIFWRKRNGAWTNEAQVDLGIQIVDGNISLQSSVKDSLVTVSSGNWGINNVIYTKAVQTQFNLSAADPNYNRIDTIYANENGNIFLVNGVANSNPLPAAKPNNAVLVTYIYVPSLASGNPPYISDSNTPVIEVTGNDIKTKISVQDGAKVINWQTDLIPNSQVTYSSKHGDSIANIQGHYDAGGGAMTPYSPNYTYTLNNDGNINVLMLTEVFAGTITII
;
A
#
# COMPACT_ATOMS: atom_id res chain seq x y z
N MET A 1 35.45 43.30 -12.30
CA MET A 1 35.94 43.21 -10.89
C MET A 1 35.77 41.77 -10.42
N ASN A 2 36.84 41.06 -10.10
CA ASN A 2 36.77 39.66 -9.67
C ASN A 2 36.12 39.53 -8.27
N TYR A 3 35.68 38.34 -7.88
CA TYR A 3 34.97 38.10 -6.62
C TYR A 3 35.74 38.62 -5.39
N ASN A 4 37.06 38.42 -5.35
CA ASN A 4 37.91 38.90 -4.27
C ASN A 4 38.02 40.44 -4.23
N GLN A 5 38.04 41.09 -5.39
CA GLN A 5 38.01 42.56 -5.49
C GLN A 5 36.66 43.12 -5.05
N GLN A 6 35.55 42.43 -5.34
CA GLN A 6 34.21 42.81 -4.87
C GLN A 6 34.11 42.70 -3.34
N ILE A 7 34.53 41.58 -2.75
CA ILE A 7 34.56 41.40 -1.28
C ILE A 7 35.41 42.49 -0.61
N SER A 8 36.60 42.77 -1.15
CA SER A 8 37.48 43.81 -0.60
C SER A 8 36.87 45.22 -0.69
N ALA A 9 36.16 45.53 -1.76
CA ALA A 9 35.42 46.79 -1.90
C ALA A 9 34.28 46.91 -0.86
N TYR A 10 33.49 45.85 -0.66
CA TYR A 10 32.42 45.83 0.33
C TYR A 10 32.93 45.91 1.78
N LYS A 11 34.03 45.23 2.11
CA LYS A 11 34.70 45.37 3.42
C LYS A 11 35.13 46.81 3.67
N THR A 12 35.65 47.48 2.64
CA THR A 12 36.08 48.88 2.73
C THR A 12 34.87 49.81 2.97
N LEU A 13 33.76 49.60 2.25
CA LEU A 13 32.53 50.38 2.42
C LEU A 13 31.89 50.18 3.81
N ALA A 14 31.83 48.94 4.30
CA ALA A 14 31.32 48.64 5.64
C ALA A 14 32.14 49.31 6.75
N ASN A 15 33.48 49.28 6.63
CA ASN A 15 34.38 49.96 7.57
C ASN A 15 34.21 51.48 7.55
N LEU A 16 34.01 52.08 6.36
CA LEU A 16 33.75 53.51 6.22
C LEU A 16 32.41 53.91 6.84
N LEU A 17 31.37 53.10 6.63
CA LEU A 17 30.03 53.34 7.19
C LEU A 17 30.04 53.29 8.72
N VAL A 18 30.59 52.22 9.31
CA VAL A 18 30.74 52.09 10.76
C VAL A 18 31.64 53.20 11.33
N GLY A 19 32.74 53.53 10.63
CA GLY A 19 33.66 54.59 11.03
C GLY A 19 33.02 56.00 11.03
N SER A 20 32.09 56.27 10.11
CA SER A 20 31.40 57.56 10.00
C SER A 20 30.48 57.89 11.19
N LYS A 21 30.07 56.87 11.94
CA LYS A 21 29.21 56.99 13.12
C LYS A 21 29.96 56.84 14.45
N ASN A 22 31.26 56.53 14.41
CA ASN A 22 32.10 56.37 15.61
C ASN A 22 32.78 57.68 16.07
N THR A 23 32.52 58.81 15.38
CA THR A 23 33.07 60.14 15.72
C THR A 23 32.17 60.96 16.64
N VAL A 24 31.01 60.42 17.04
CA VAL A 24 30.07 61.07 17.96
C VAL A 24 30.29 60.46 19.34
N ASN A 25 30.59 61.28 20.36
CA ASN A 25 30.87 60.85 21.73
C ASN A 25 29.70 60.12 22.45
N SER A 26 28.61 59.82 21.72
CA SER A 26 27.45 59.05 22.14
C SER A 26 26.80 58.46 20.88
N ILE A 27 26.71 57.13 20.78
CA ILE A 27 25.92 56.44 19.75
C ILE A 27 24.54 56.19 20.36
N GLU A 28 23.48 56.73 19.77
CA GLU A 28 22.11 56.44 20.24
C GLU A 28 21.69 55.02 19.78
N PRO A 29 20.82 54.32 20.51
CA PRO A 29 20.31 53.01 20.07
C PRO A 29 19.68 53.00 18.67
N SER A 30 19.09 54.13 18.24
CA SER A 30 18.59 54.38 16.88
C SER A 30 19.70 54.34 15.84
N ASP A 31 20.87 54.94 16.12
CA ASP A 31 22.02 54.93 15.21
C ASP A 31 22.54 53.49 14.98
N VAL A 32 22.48 52.64 15.99
CA VAL A 32 22.87 51.22 15.88
C VAL A 32 21.89 50.45 14.98
N ALA A 33 20.59 50.75 15.08
CA ALA A 33 19.57 50.14 14.24
C ALA A 33 19.70 50.58 12.77
N ASP A 34 19.92 51.88 12.52
CA ASP A 34 20.12 52.44 11.18
C ASP A 34 21.39 51.88 10.53
N LEU A 35 22.49 51.77 11.28
CA LEU A 35 23.72 51.10 10.83
C LEU A 35 23.47 49.62 10.49
N GLY A 36 22.66 48.92 11.29
CA GLY A 36 22.29 47.53 11.03
C GLY A 36 21.54 47.36 9.71
N LEU A 37 20.61 48.28 9.40
CA LEU A 37 19.85 48.29 8.15
C LEU A 37 20.71 48.64 6.95
N GLU A 38 21.54 49.68 7.04
CA GLU A 38 22.43 50.09 5.95
C GLU A 38 23.51 49.03 5.66
N LEU A 39 24.02 48.34 6.68
CA LEU A 39 24.91 47.18 6.50
C LEU A 39 24.17 46.01 5.84
N ALA A 40 22.92 45.75 6.20
CA ALA A 40 22.13 44.67 5.58
C ALA A 40 21.90 44.95 4.08
N ASP A 41 21.55 46.17 3.70
CA ASP A 41 21.37 46.58 2.30
C ASP A 41 22.68 46.53 1.51
N LEU A 42 23.80 46.91 2.12
CA LEU A 42 25.12 46.82 1.51
C LEU A 42 25.55 45.36 1.24
N LEU A 43 25.15 44.44 2.10
CA LEU A 43 25.50 43.01 2.01
C LEU A 43 24.51 42.18 1.18
N LEU A 44 23.29 42.65 0.97
CA LEU A 44 22.23 41.95 0.24
C LEU A 44 22.63 41.52 -1.19
N PRO A 45 23.35 42.32 -1.99
CA PRO A 45 23.83 41.91 -3.31
C PRO A 45 24.90 40.80 -3.27
N ILE A 46 25.66 40.69 -2.17
CA ILE A 46 26.64 39.62 -1.98
C ILE A 46 25.91 38.33 -1.62
N LEU A 47 24.96 38.40 -0.68
CA LEU A 47 24.10 37.28 -0.31
C LEU A 47 23.34 36.73 -1.52
N ASN A 48 22.80 37.60 -2.37
CA ASN A 48 22.13 37.19 -3.61
C ASN A 48 23.09 36.57 -4.65
N LYS A 49 24.36 36.99 -4.70
CA LYS A 49 25.39 36.33 -5.52
C LYS A 49 25.88 35.00 -4.95
N ILE A 50 25.79 34.81 -3.63
CA ILE A 50 26.03 33.52 -2.97
C ILE A 50 24.84 32.56 -3.20
N ASN A 51 23.65 33.11 -3.49
CA ASN A 51 22.41 32.37 -3.74
C ASN A 51 22.21 31.87 -5.19
N ASP A 52 23.19 32.00 -6.09
CA ASP A 52 23.20 31.27 -7.37
C ASP A 52 23.59 29.78 -7.18
N PHE A 53 23.15 29.14 -6.09
CA PHE A 53 23.24 27.68 -6.01
C PHE A 53 22.01 27.10 -6.71
N ASN A 54 22.22 26.50 -7.87
CA ASN A 54 21.16 25.72 -8.48
C ASN A 54 21.00 24.42 -7.72
N ILE A 55 19.77 24.08 -7.36
CA ILE A 55 19.42 22.74 -6.92
C ILE A 55 18.81 22.03 -8.11
N SER A 56 19.43 20.93 -8.51
CA SER A 56 18.95 20.07 -9.59
C SER A 56 18.89 18.62 -9.14
N GLY A 57 18.34 17.72 -9.96
CA GLY A 57 18.27 16.31 -9.60
C GLY A 57 18.07 15.37 -10.78
N GLY A 58 18.21 14.08 -10.50
CA GLY A 58 18.04 13.01 -11.48
C GLY A 58 18.42 11.64 -10.91
N VAL A 59 18.50 10.62 -11.79
CA VAL A 59 18.69 9.22 -11.37
C VAL A 59 20.14 8.72 -11.51
N THR A 60 21.03 9.54 -12.09
CA THR A 60 22.45 9.22 -12.29
C THR A 60 23.33 10.26 -11.62
N ALA A 61 24.59 9.93 -11.35
CA ALA A 61 25.56 10.92 -10.85
C ALA A 61 25.69 12.10 -11.84
N PRO A 62 25.83 13.34 -11.33
CA PRO A 62 25.97 14.51 -12.18
C PRO A 62 27.33 14.53 -12.89
N GLN A 63 27.35 15.01 -14.14
CA GLN A 63 28.59 15.16 -14.90
C GLN A 63 29.32 16.45 -14.50
N ASN A 64 30.66 16.39 -14.38
CA ASN A 64 31.49 17.55 -14.00
C ASN A 64 31.40 18.73 -14.98
N ALA A 65 30.95 18.51 -16.22
CA ALA A 65 30.73 19.58 -17.20
C ALA A 65 29.45 20.41 -16.93
N VAL A 66 28.54 19.94 -16.07
CA VAL A 66 27.23 20.57 -15.82
C VAL A 66 27.23 21.29 -14.47
N GLY A 67 26.64 22.49 -14.41
CA GLY A 67 26.51 23.32 -13.21
C GLY A 67 27.72 24.21 -12.91
N GLY A 68 27.53 25.18 -12.01
CA GLY A 68 28.57 26.02 -11.41
C GLY A 68 29.07 25.46 -10.07
N ASP A 69 30.24 25.92 -9.63
CA ASP A 69 30.69 25.62 -8.26
C ASP A 69 29.66 26.13 -7.25
N LEU A 70 29.45 25.37 -6.18
CA LEU A 70 28.43 25.55 -5.15
C LEU A 70 27.01 25.11 -5.54
N ASP A 71 26.77 24.64 -6.77
CA ASP A 71 25.51 23.97 -7.10
C ASP A 71 25.32 22.69 -6.28
N MET A 72 24.06 22.35 -6.05
CA MET A 72 23.62 21.11 -5.41
C MET A 72 22.92 20.21 -6.41
N TYR A 73 23.19 18.91 -6.33
CA TYR A 73 22.50 17.90 -7.13
C TYR A 73 21.99 16.79 -6.22
N ILE A 74 20.72 16.46 -6.36
CA ILE A 74 20.07 15.38 -5.61
C ILE A 74 19.89 14.19 -6.56
N GLN A 75 20.65 13.14 -6.32
CA GLN A 75 20.51 11.88 -7.06
C GLN A 75 19.49 11.00 -6.33
N GLY A 76 18.38 10.69 -7.00
CA GLY A 76 17.40 9.70 -6.56
C GLY A 76 17.75 8.28 -7.00
N GLY A 77 17.15 7.29 -6.34
CA GLY A 77 17.38 5.87 -6.58
C GLY A 77 17.00 5.06 -5.35
N ALA A 78 17.68 3.92 -5.12
CA ALA A 78 17.56 3.18 -3.86
C ALA A 78 18.01 4.01 -2.65
N ASN A 79 18.97 4.91 -2.88
CA ASN A 79 19.46 5.88 -1.91
C ASN A 79 19.25 7.30 -2.45
N LEU A 80 19.10 8.25 -1.53
CA LEU A 80 19.11 9.68 -1.84
C LEU A 80 20.53 10.20 -1.60
N ILE A 81 21.24 10.56 -2.67
CA ILE A 81 22.63 11.04 -2.60
C ILE A 81 22.66 12.55 -2.89
N PHE A 82 23.28 13.30 -1.99
CA PHE A 82 23.45 14.75 -2.07
C PHE A 82 24.86 15.08 -2.55
N TRP A 83 24.93 15.74 -3.69
CA TRP A 83 26.17 16.16 -4.33
C TRP A 83 26.33 17.68 -4.23
N ARG A 84 27.58 18.12 -4.11
CA ARG A 84 27.97 19.52 -4.20
C ARG A 84 29.09 19.68 -5.21
N LYS A 85 29.03 20.72 -6.05
CA LYS A 85 30.13 21.02 -6.96
C LYS A 85 31.18 21.91 -6.30
N ARG A 86 32.44 21.51 -6.34
CA ARG A 86 33.59 22.26 -5.82
C ARG A 86 34.75 22.17 -6.79
N ASN A 87 35.34 23.29 -7.18
CA ASN A 87 36.48 23.38 -8.09
C ASN A 87 36.26 22.60 -9.40
N GLY A 88 35.07 22.70 -9.97
CA GLY A 88 34.70 22.04 -11.22
C GLY A 88 34.31 20.56 -11.10
N ALA A 89 34.36 19.96 -9.91
CA ALA A 89 34.04 18.55 -9.69
C ALA A 89 32.86 18.36 -8.73
N TRP A 90 31.98 17.41 -9.05
CA TRP A 90 30.93 16.99 -8.13
C TRP A 90 31.49 16.04 -7.06
N THR A 91 31.26 16.39 -5.81
CA THR A 91 31.61 15.57 -4.64
C THR A 91 30.35 15.14 -3.92
N ASN A 92 30.23 13.85 -3.60
CA ASN A 92 29.18 13.34 -2.71
C ASN A 92 29.45 13.86 -1.28
N GLU A 93 28.50 14.59 -0.71
CA GLU A 93 28.60 15.14 0.65
C GLU A 93 27.77 14.36 1.66
N ALA A 94 26.69 13.72 1.23
CA ALA A 94 25.84 12.90 2.09
C ALA A 94 25.06 11.86 1.28
N GLN A 95 24.78 10.74 1.92
CA GLN A 95 23.89 9.71 1.41
C GLN A 95 22.90 9.33 2.51
N VAL A 96 21.63 9.27 2.14
CA VAL A 96 20.55 8.73 2.97
C VAL A 96 20.08 7.44 2.32
N ASP A 97 20.33 6.32 2.98
CA ASP A 97 19.66 5.08 2.65
C ASP A 97 18.21 5.26 3.06
N LEU A 98 17.30 5.25 2.08
CA LEU A 98 15.92 5.67 2.34
C LEU A 98 15.14 4.68 3.22
N GLY A 99 15.76 3.54 3.58
CA GLY A 99 15.10 2.49 4.35
C GLY A 99 13.85 1.95 3.66
N ILE A 100 13.61 2.32 2.39
CA ILE A 100 12.57 1.73 1.55
C ILE A 100 13.11 0.34 1.18
N GLN A 101 13.04 -0.57 2.14
CA GLN A 101 12.99 -1.98 1.82
C GLN A 101 11.68 -2.16 1.08
N ILE A 102 11.79 -2.35 -0.23
CA ILE A 102 10.67 -2.86 -0.99
C ILE A 102 10.55 -4.31 -0.56
N VAL A 103 9.74 -4.54 0.47
CA VAL A 103 9.41 -5.89 0.93
C VAL A 103 8.76 -6.60 -0.25
N ASP A 104 9.26 -7.80 -0.56
CA ASP A 104 8.68 -8.66 -1.59
C ASP A 104 7.16 -8.74 -1.37
N GLY A 105 6.39 -8.44 -2.42
CA GLY A 105 4.93 -8.43 -2.32
C GLY A 105 4.26 -7.08 -2.06
N ASN A 106 4.99 -5.95 -2.09
CA ASN A 106 4.32 -4.64 -2.23
C ASN A 106 3.70 -4.53 -3.64
N ILE A 107 2.43 -4.92 -3.76
CA ILE A 107 1.70 -5.10 -5.03
C ILE A 107 0.58 -4.06 -5.12
N SER A 108 0.52 -3.33 -6.23
CA SER A 108 -0.63 -2.48 -6.57
C SER A 108 -1.58 -3.12 -7.60
N LEU A 109 -1.32 -4.37 -7.99
CA LEU A 109 -2.15 -5.12 -8.93
C LEU A 109 -3.45 -5.56 -8.25
N GLN A 110 -4.57 -5.33 -8.92
CA GLN A 110 -5.89 -5.85 -8.54
C GLN A 110 -6.32 -6.88 -9.56
N SER A 111 -6.95 -7.97 -9.10
CA SER A 111 -7.48 -9.01 -9.97
C SER A 111 -9.01 -9.03 -9.89
N SER A 112 -9.65 -9.36 -11.00
CA SER A 112 -11.08 -9.67 -11.06
C SER A 112 -11.31 -10.89 -11.95
N VAL A 113 -12.36 -11.64 -11.64
CA VAL A 113 -12.79 -12.80 -12.42
C VAL A 113 -14.23 -12.59 -12.84
N LYS A 114 -14.50 -12.78 -14.13
CA LYS A 114 -15.85 -12.79 -14.69
C LYS A 114 -15.96 -13.96 -15.65
N ASP A 115 -16.88 -14.87 -15.37
CA ASP A 115 -17.03 -16.14 -16.09
C ASP A 115 -15.68 -16.89 -16.13
N SER A 116 -15.12 -17.13 -17.32
CA SER A 116 -13.80 -17.77 -17.48
C SER A 116 -12.68 -16.79 -17.79
N LEU A 117 -12.91 -15.47 -17.69
CA LEU A 117 -11.91 -14.45 -17.97
C LEU A 117 -11.40 -13.83 -16.67
N VAL A 118 -10.09 -13.88 -16.48
CA VAL A 118 -9.40 -13.18 -15.41
C VAL A 118 -8.79 -11.90 -15.96
N THR A 119 -8.98 -10.79 -15.27
CA THR A 119 -8.32 -9.52 -15.57
C THR A 119 -7.45 -9.11 -14.39
N VAL A 120 -6.18 -8.84 -14.66
CA VAL A 120 -5.22 -8.26 -13.72
C VAL A 120 -4.93 -6.82 -14.16
N SER A 121 -5.13 -5.85 -13.27
CA SER A 121 -4.92 -4.43 -13.55
C SER A 121 -3.48 -4.12 -13.93
N SER A 122 -3.24 -2.95 -14.54
CA SER A 122 -1.90 -2.36 -14.53
C SER A 122 -1.47 -2.02 -13.09
N GLY A 123 -0.17 -1.95 -12.85
CA GLY A 123 0.38 -1.70 -11.52
C GLY A 123 1.84 -2.10 -11.37
N ASN A 124 2.31 -2.10 -10.13
CA ASN A 124 3.69 -2.35 -9.75
C ASN A 124 3.81 -3.49 -8.74
N TRP A 125 4.95 -4.18 -8.72
CA TRP A 125 5.33 -5.14 -7.68
C TRP A 125 6.84 -5.07 -7.39
N GLY A 126 7.22 -5.44 -6.18
CA GLY A 126 8.61 -5.53 -5.75
C GLY A 126 9.12 -6.96 -5.63
N ILE A 127 10.29 -7.25 -6.19
CA ILE A 127 11.05 -8.49 -5.97
C ILE A 127 12.52 -8.11 -5.74
N ASN A 128 13.15 -8.62 -4.68
CA ASN A 128 14.59 -8.43 -4.41
C ASN A 128 15.01 -6.95 -4.47
N ASN A 129 14.20 -6.05 -3.90
CA ASN A 129 14.40 -4.60 -3.88
C ASN A 129 14.36 -3.90 -5.27
N VAL A 130 13.83 -4.55 -6.30
CA VAL A 130 13.59 -3.98 -7.64
C VAL A 130 12.08 -3.80 -7.86
N ILE A 131 11.67 -2.62 -8.36
CA ILE A 131 10.28 -2.36 -8.78
C ILE A 131 10.10 -2.78 -10.24
N TYR A 132 9.10 -3.61 -10.46
CA TYR A 132 8.61 -3.97 -11.77
C TYR A 132 7.27 -3.30 -12.01
N THR A 133 7.04 -2.86 -13.25
CA THR A 133 5.82 -2.14 -13.64
C THR A 133 5.18 -2.82 -14.84
N LYS A 134 3.86 -3.00 -14.79
CA LYS A 134 3.03 -3.35 -15.94
C LYS A 134 2.12 -2.18 -16.27
N ALA A 135 2.34 -1.56 -17.43
CA ALA A 135 1.59 -0.38 -17.86
C ALA A 135 0.17 -0.70 -18.35
N VAL A 136 -0.11 -1.94 -18.76
CA VAL A 136 -1.39 -2.37 -19.30
C VAL A 136 -1.95 -3.55 -18.52
N GLN A 137 -3.28 -3.67 -18.49
CA GLN A 137 -3.92 -4.84 -17.89
C GLN A 137 -3.51 -6.12 -18.63
N THR A 138 -3.46 -7.23 -17.89
CA THR A 138 -3.20 -8.57 -18.44
C THR A 138 -4.45 -9.42 -18.28
N GLN A 139 -4.81 -10.17 -19.32
CA GLN A 139 -6.00 -11.03 -19.30
C GLN A 139 -5.63 -12.48 -19.56
N PHE A 140 -6.31 -13.38 -18.85
CA PHE A 140 -6.14 -14.82 -18.99
C PHE A 140 -7.49 -15.50 -19.18
N ASN A 141 -7.56 -16.41 -20.14
CA ASN A 141 -8.69 -17.32 -20.25
C ASN A 141 -8.41 -18.55 -19.37
N LEU A 142 -9.32 -18.83 -18.44
CA LEU A 142 -9.31 -20.05 -17.66
C LEU A 142 -9.72 -21.21 -18.54
N SER A 143 -8.95 -22.29 -18.47
CA SER A 143 -9.39 -23.56 -19.06
C SER A 143 -10.55 -24.13 -18.25
N ALA A 144 -11.44 -24.87 -18.92
CA ALA A 144 -12.52 -25.58 -18.24
C ALA A 144 -11.96 -26.47 -17.11
N ALA A 145 -12.71 -26.59 -16.02
CA ALA A 145 -12.36 -27.46 -14.92
C ALA A 145 -12.59 -28.94 -15.28
N ASP A 146 -12.05 -29.82 -14.44
CA ASP A 146 -12.38 -31.24 -14.50
C ASP A 146 -13.88 -31.45 -14.23
N PRO A 147 -14.53 -32.49 -14.82
CA PRO A 147 -15.93 -32.75 -14.56
C PRO A 147 -16.26 -32.98 -13.08
N ASN A 148 -15.34 -33.57 -12.32
CA ASN A 148 -15.60 -34.11 -10.98
C ASN A 148 -14.85 -33.38 -9.87
N TYR A 149 -13.74 -32.71 -10.20
CA TYR A 149 -12.86 -32.13 -9.19
C TYR A 149 -12.55 -30.65 -9.43
N ASN A 150 -12.39 -29.92 -8.34
CA ASN A 150 -12.03 -28.51 -8.34
C ASN A 150 -10.53 -28.35 -8.49
N ARG A 151 -10.07 -27.17 -8.90
CA ARG A 151 -8.64 -26.82 -8.88
C ARG A 151 -8.42 -25.38 -8.42
N ILE A 152 -7.21 -25.09 -7.95
CA ILE A 152 -6.79 -23.72 -7.61
C ILE A 152 -5.65 -23.30 -8.54
N ASP A 153 -5.96 -22.36 -9.42
CA ASP A 153 -4.99 -21.74 -10.32
C ASP A 153 -4.28 -20.59 -9.60
N THR A 154 -3.03 -20.32 -9.96
CA THR A 154 -2.21 -19.27 -9.33
C THR A 154 -1.78 -18.25 -10.36
N ILE A 155 -2.04 -16.97 -10.07
CA ILE A 155 -1.45 -15.87 -10.82
C ILE A 155 -0.27 -15.30 -10.04
N TYR A 156 0.85 -15.16 -10.72
CA TYR A 156 2.05 -14.57 -10.15
C TYR A 156 2.68 -13.55 -11.10
N ALA A 157 3.47 -12.64 -10.53
CA ALA A 157 4.30 -11.70 -11.27
C ALA A 157 5.78 -12.01 -11.01
N ASN A 158 6.63 -11.90 -12.04
CA ASN A 158 8.04 -12.30 -11.95
C ASN A 158 9.02 -11.12 -12.06
N GLU A 159 10.30 -11.43 -11.86
CA GLU A 159 11.44 -10.50 -11.98
C GLU A 159 11.76 -10.04 -13.42
N ASN A 160 10.95 -10.43 -14.41
CA ASN A 160 11.07 -9.98 -15.80
C ASN A 160 9.96 -9.00 -16.21
N GLY A 161 9.15 -8.50 -15.26
CA GLY A 161 8.05 -7.58 -15.58
C GLY A 161 6.81 -8.25 -16.19
N ASN A 162 6.69 -9.58 -16.05
CA ASN A 162 5.60 -10.35 -16.66
C ASN A 162 4.70 -11.00 -15.60
N ILE A 163 3.43 -11.16 -15.97
CA ILE A 163 2.38 -11.79 -15.16
C ILE A 163 1.99 -13.09 -15.85
N PHE A 164 1.86 -14.16 -15.07
CA PHE A 164 1.57 -15.50 -15.57
C PHE A 164 0.43 -16.15 -14.80
N LEU A 165 -0.28 -17.04 -15.49
CA LEU A 165 -1.23 -17.98 -14.91
C LEU A 165 -0.61 -19.38 -14.90
N VAL A 166 -0.65 -20.05 -13.76
CA VAL A 166 -0.34 -21.48 -13.63
C VAL A 166 -1.62 -22.21 -13.28
N ASN A 167 -2.01 -23.16 -14.13
CA ASN A 167 -3.15 -24.01 -13.85
C ASN A 167 -2.80 -24.98 -12.70
N GLY A 168 -3.71 -25.09 -11.75
CA GLY A 168 -3.65 -26.09 -10.69
C GLY A 168 -3.98 -27.49 -11.21
N VAL A 169 -3.84 -28.46 -10.31
CA VAL A 169 -4.23 -29.84 -10.54
C VAL A 169 -5.60 -30.07 -9.91
N ALA A 170 -6.52 -30.67 -10.65
CA ALA A 170 -7.85 -30.98 -10.14
C ALA A 170 -7.79 -32.06 -9.06
N ASN A 171 -8.41 -31.82 -7.91
CA ASN A 171 -8.45 -32.73 -6.76
C ASN A 171 -9.69 -32.47 -5.90
N SER A 172 -10.10 -33.45 -5.09
CA SER A 172 -11.11 -33.26 -4.04
C SER A 172 -10.67 -32.26 -2.96
N ASN A 173 -9.37 -32.08 -2.77
CA ASN A 173 -8.78 -31.06 -1.92
C ASN A 173 -7.67 -30.33 -2.71
N PRO A 174 -8.03 -29.39 -3.60
CA PRO A 174 -7.07 -28.78 -4.49
C PRO A 174 -6.12 -27.87 -3.72
N LEU A 175 -4.82 -28.00 -3.98
CA LEU A 175 -3.82 -27.07 -3.48
C LEU A 175 -3.51 -26.01 -4.55
N PRO A 176 -3.15 -24.77 -4.15
CA PRO A 176 -2.71 -23.77 -5.09
C PRO A 176 -1.51 -24.23 -5.92
N ALA A 177 -1.54 -23.96 -7.22
CA ALA A 177 -0.40 -24.21 -8.10
C ALA A 177 0.86 -23.48 -7.60
N ALA A 178 1.98 -24.19 -7.50
CA ALA A 178 3.22 -23.58 -7.04
C ALA A 178 3.72 -22.52 -8.02
N LYS A 179 3.97 -21.30 -7.52
CA LYS A 179 4.70 -20.28 -8.27
C LYS A 179 6.22 -20.57 -8.26
N PRO A 180 6.98 -20.10 -9.26
CA PRO A 180 8.44 -20.17 -9.25
C PRO A 180 9.07 -19.40 -8.07
N ASN A 181 10.35 -19.68 -7.81
CA ASN A 181 11.19 -18.82 -6.98
C ASN A 181 11.35 -17.44 -7.65
N ASN A 182 11.63 -16.39 -6.86
CA ASN A 182 11.74 -15.00 -7.34
C ASN A 182 10.48 -14.51 -8.09
N ALA A 183 9.31 -14.91 -7.59
CA ALA A 183 8.03 -14.45 -8.06
C ALA A 183 7.17 -14.02 -6.88
N VAL A 184 6.25 -13.09 -7.14
CA VAL A 184 5.29 -12.59 -6.17
C VAL A 184 3.92 -13.14 -6.53
N LEU A 185 3.22 -13.69 -5.53
CA LEU A 185 1.83 -14.10 -5.68
C LEU A 185 0.96 -12.88 -5.93
N VAL A 186 0.15 -12.89 -6.97
CA VAL A 186 -0.86 -11.85 -7.23
C VAL A 186 -2.20 -12.27 -6.67
N THR A 187 -2.68 -13.47 -7.04
CA THR A 187 -3.96 -13.99 -6.56
C THR A 187 -4.07 -15.50 -6.79
N TYR A 188 -5.01 -16.12 -6.09
CA TYR A 188 -5.47 -17.47 -6.38
C TYR A 188 -6.86 -17.45 -6.98
N ILE A 189 -7.11 -18.38 -7.88
CA ILE A 189 -8.40 -18.51 -8.54
C ILE A 189 -8.90 -19.91 -8.28
N TYR A 190 -10.03 -20.00 -7.59
CA TYR A 190 -10.75 -21.25 -7.44
C TYR A 190 -11.54 -21.52 -8.72
N VAL A 191 -11.32 -22.68 -9.31
CA VAL A 191 -12.02 -23.15 -10.52
C VAL A 191 -12.85 -24.37 -10.12
N PRO A 192 -14.17 -24.19 -9.90
CA PRO A 192 -15.08 -25.28 -9.53
C PRO A 192 -15.19 -26.33 -10.63
N SER A 193 -15.42 -27.58 -10.23
CA SER A 193 -15.74 -28.69 -11.13
C SER A 193 -16.92 -28.35 -12.03
N LEU A 194 -16.94 -28.88 -13.25
CA LEU A 194 -18.05 -28.61 -14.18
C LEU A 194 -19.39 -29.12 -13.64
N ALA A 195 -19.40 -30.21 -12.88
CA ALA A 195 -20.60 -30.76 -12.26
C ALA A 195 -21.23 -29.80 -11.23
N SER A 196 -20.45 -28.91 -10.62
CA SER A 196 -20.97 -27.95 -9.64
C SER A 196 -21.83 -26.86 -10.26
N GLY A 197 -21.65 -26.55 -11.55
CA GLY A 197 -22.30 -25.44 -12.23
C GLY A 197 -21.91 -24.04 -11.72
N ASN A 198 -20.95 -23.95 -10.79
CA ASN A 198 -20.53 -22.69 -10.20
C ASN A 198 -19.46 -21.99 -11.07
N PRO A 199 -19.49 -20.65 -11.18
CA PRO A 199 -18.45 -19.91 -11.90
C PRO A 199 -17.15 -19.84 -11.07
N PRO A 200 -15.97 -19.70 -11.73
CA PRO A 200 -14.71 -19.39 -11.07
C PRO A 200 -14.75 -18.10 -10.26
N TYR A 201 -13.97 -18.03 -9.18
CA TYR A 201 -13.87 -16.85 -8.33
C TYR A 201 -12.47 -16.70 -7.72
N ILE A 202 -12.15 -15.48 -7.27
CA ILE A 202 -10.89 -15.20 -6.57
C ILE A 202 -10.95 -15.79 -5.17
N SER A 203 -9.98 -16.65 -4.84
CA SER A 203 -9.85 -17.20 -3.50
C SER A 203 -9.03 -16.23 -2.63
N ASP A 204 -9.62 -15.84 -1.50
CA ASP A 204 -9.09 -14.89 -0.53
C ASP A 204 -8.16 -15.53 0.51
N SER A 205 -7.99 -16.86 0.50
CA SER A 205 -7.13 -17.56 1.47
C SER A 205 -6.20 -18.58 0.82
N ASN A 206 -4.96 -18.66 1.34
CA ASN A 206 -4.00 -19.75 1.03
C ASN A 206 -4.54 -21.13 1.44
N THR A 207 -5.61 -21.16 2.23
CA THR A 207 -6.36 -22.37 2.56
C THR A 207 -7.33 -22.65 1.42
N PRO A 208 -7.37 -23.88 0.86
CA PRO A 208 -8.46 -24.23 -0.01
C PRO A 208 -9.77 -23.86 0.70
N VAL A 209 -10.68 -23.21 -0.02
CA VAL A 209 -12.07 -23.22 0.41
C VAL A 209 -12.37 -24.69 0.59
N ILE A 210 -12.60 -25.10 1.84
CA ILE A 210 -13.21 -26.39 2.10
C ILE A 210 -14.53 -26.25 1.38
N GLU A 211 -14.57 -26.80 0.17
CA GLU A 211 -15.82 -27.01 -0.50
C GLU A 211 -16.58 -27.84 0.51
N VAL A 212 -17.64 -27.25 1.05
CA VAL A 212 -18.44 -27.95 2.02
C VAL A 212 -19.21 -28.98 1.21
N THR A 213 -18.53 -30.08 0.89
CA THR A 213 -19.05 -31.23 0.19
C THR A 213 -19.84 -32.01 1.23
N GLY A 214 -21.07 -31.56 1.34
CA GLY A 214 -22.09 -32.01 2.25
C GLY A 214 -23.24 -31.04 2.03
N ASN A 215 -24.46 -31.48 2.28
CA ASN A 215 -25.58 -30.56 2.40
C ASN A 215 -25.39 -29.64 3.62
N ASP A 216 -24.28 -28.92 3.80
CA ASP A 216 -24.09 -28.06 4.95
C ASP A 216 -24.97 -26.83 4.77
N ILE A 217 -25.94 -26.81 5.68
CA ILE A 217 -27.16 -26.07 5.52
C ILE A 217 -26.87 -24.64 5.99
N LYS A 218 -26.35 -23.83 5.07
CA LYS A 218 -26.21 -22.36 5.20
C LYS A 218 -27.43 -21.80 5.94
N THR A 219 -27.20 -21.20 7.10
CA THR A 219 -28.29 -20.62 7.88
C THR A 219 -28.39 -19.15 7.60
N LYS A 220 -29.49 -18.76 6.93
CA LYS A 220 -29.80 -17.36 6.65
C LYS A 220 -30.57 -16.74 7.81
N ILE A 221 -30.05 -15.64 8.33
CA ILE A 221 -30.68 -14.87 9.39
C ILE A 221 -30.91 -13.45 8.88
N SER A 222 -32.16 -13.00 8.93
CA SER A 222 -32.49 -11.59 8.72
C SER A 222 -32.23 -10.84 10.01
N VAL A 223 -31.34 -9.84 9.96
CA VAL A 223 -31.11 -8.91 11.06
C VAL A 223 -31.86 -7.62 10.73
N GLN A 224 -32.84 -7.30 11.57
CA GLN A 224 -33.45 -5.97 11.58
C GLN A 224 -32.58 -5.09 12.48
N ASP A 225 -32.40 -3.84 12.04
CA ASP A 225 -31.49 -2.82 12.56
C ASP A 225 -31.13 -2.98 14.06
N GLY A 226 -29.86 -3.29 14.35
CA GLY A 226 -29.35 -3.47 15.71
C GLY A 226 -28.32 -4.59 15.86
N ALA A 227 -27.71 -4.68 17.05
CA ALA A 227 -26.84 -5.80 17.41
C ALA A 227 -27.66 -7.08 17.53
N LYS A 228 -27.17 -8.17 16.93
CA LYS A 228 -27.83 -9.49 16.98
C LYS A 228 -27.10 -10.39 17.98
N VAL A 229 -27.87 -10.94 18.92
CA VAL A 229 -27.42 -11.98 19.85
C VAL A 229 -28.13 -13.29 19.48
N ILE A 230 -27.37 -14.38 19.46
CA ILE A 230 -27.86 -15.74 19.22
C ILE A 230 -27.41 -16.61 20.38
N ASN A 231 -28.35 -17.21 21.09
CA ASN A 231 -28.05 -18.25 22.09
C ASN A 231 -27.84 -19.57 21.35
N TRP A 232 -26.58 -19.93 21.14
CA TRP A 232 -26.18 -20.96 20.19
C TRP A 232 -26.78 -22.35 20.50
N GLN A 233 -26.91 -22.66 21.79
CA GLN A 233 -27.43 -23.96 22.24
C GLN A 233 -28.95 -24.05 22.23
N THR A 234 -29.66 -22.93 22.29
CA THR A 234 -31.10 -22.91 22.59
C THR A 234 -31.94 -22.23 21.52
N ASP A 235 -31.40 -21.26 20.80
CA ASP A 235 -32.14 -20.58 19.75
C ASP A 235 -32.34 -21.53 18.57
N LEU A 236 -33.58 -21.57 18.09
CA LEU A 236 -33.91 -22.30 16.87
C LEU A 236 -33.55 -21.46 15.65
N ILE A 237 -33.11 -22.16 14.61
CA ILE A 237 -32.84 -21.54 13.32
C ILE A 237 -34.16 -21.11 12.67
N PRO A 238 -34.25 -19.91 12.07
CA PRO A 238 -35.44 -19.48 11.37
C PRO A 238 -35.94 -20.51 10.37
N ASN A 239 -37.23 -20.85 10.44
CA ASN A 239 -37.87 -21.88 9.61
C ASN A 239 -37.26 -23.28 9.76
N SER A 240 -36.63 -23.55 10.90
CA SER A 240 -36.09 -24.85 11.27
C SER A 240 -36.56 -25.28 12.65
N GLN A 241 -36.49 -26.59 12.92
CA GLN A 241 -36.82 -27.21 14.21
C GLN A 241 -35.56 -27.59 15.01
N VAL A 242 -34.38 -27.23 14.52
CA VAL A 242 -33.09 -27.52 15.18
C VAL A 242 -32.41 -26.25 15.65
N THR A 243 -31.60 -26.40 16.71
CA THR A 243 -30.77 -25.33 17.26
C THR A 243 -29.55 -25.05 16.38
N TYR A 244 -28.86 -23.93 16.63
CA TYR A 244 -27.60 -23.63 15.94
C TYR A 244 -26.52 -24.67 16.24
N SER A 245 -26.35 -25.05 17.51
CA SER A 245 -25.39 -26.09 17.89
C SER A 245 -25.71 -27.45 17.29
N SER A 246 -26.98 -27.84 17.21
CA SER A 246 -27.36 -29.12 16.61
C SER A 246 -27.08 -29.17 15.11
N LYS A 247 -27.06 -28.02 14.43
CA LYS A 247 -26.89 -27.93 12.98
C LYS A 247 -25.46 -27.64 12.55
N HIS A 248 -24.74 -26.80 13.30
CA HIS A 248 -23.39 -26.31 12.97
C HIS A 248 -22.31 -26.85 13.92
N GLY A 249 -22.69 -27.61 14.95
CA GLY A 249 -21.79 -27.99 16.04
C GLY A 249 -21.39 -26.80 16.90
N ASP A 250 -20.30 -26.95 17.65
CA ASP A 250 -19.72 -25.91 18.51
C ASP A 250 -18.55 -25.19 17.83
N SER A 251 -18.68 -24.95 16.53
CA SER A 251 -17.72 -24.21 15.71
C SER A 251 -18.42 -23.21 14.81
N ILE A 252 -17.79 -22.07 14.58
CA ILE A 252 -18.20 -21.08 13.58
C ILE A 252 -17.03 -20.97 12.60
N ALA A 253 -17.24 -21.40 11.35
CA ALA A 253 -16.20 -21.31 10.34
C ALA A 253 -16.16 -19.91 9.73
N ASN A 254 -17.33 -19.36 9.37
CA ASN A 254 -17.43 -17.99 8.85
C ASN A 254 -18.84 -17.41 9.01
N ILE A 255 -18.94 -16.07 9.03
CA ILE A 255 -20.19 -15.34 8.90
C ILE A 255 -20.07 -14.34 7.75
N GLN A 256 -20.86 -14.54 6.71
CA GLN A 256 -20.90 -13.66 5.53
C GLN A 256 -22.29 -13.08 5.34
N GLY A 257 -22.41 -11.84 4.90
CA GLY A 257 -23.69 -11.17 4.72
C GLY A 257 -23.73 -10.24 3.52
N HIS A 258 -24.94 -9.71 3.29
CA HIS A 258 -25.16 -8.60 2.40
C HIS A 258 -25.85 -7.48 3.17
N TYR A 259 -25.31 -6.27 3.09
CA TYR A 259 -25.85 -5.06 3.72
C TYR A 259 -26.55 -4.19 2.67
N ASP A 260 -27.75 -3.70 2.99
CA ASP A 260 -28.46 -2.68 2.20
C ASP A 260 -28.31 -1.32 2.92
N ALA A 261 -27.58 -0.40 2.29
CA ALA A 261 -27.33 0.94 2.81
C ALA A 261 -28.53 1.91 2.65
N GLY A 262 -29.73 1.40 2.35
CA GLY A 262 -30.95 2.20 2.19
C GLY A 262 -31.24 2.61 0.74
N GLY A 263 -30.91 1.75 -0.22
CA GLY A 263 -31.13 2.02 -1.65
C GLY A 263 -31.44 0.77 -2.50
N GLY A 264 -31.63 -0.39 -1.88
CA GLY A 264 -31.88 -1.65 -2.57
C GLY A 264 -30.63 -2.31 -3.16
N ALA A 265 -29.45 -1.71 -2.97
CA ALA A 265 -28.17 -2.25 -3.42
C ALA A 265 -27.54 -3.09 -2.30
N MET A 266 -27.53 -4.41 -2.49
CA MET A 266 -26.91 -5.38 -1.59
C MET A 266 -25.39 -5.41 -1.79
N THR A 267 -24.62 -5.01 -0.77
CA THR A 267 -23.15 -5.04 -0.82
C THR A 267 -22.61 -6.21 0.02
N PRO A 268 -21.66 -7.03 -0.49
CA PRO A 268 -21.02 -8.07 0.31
C PRO A 268 -20.37 -7.50 1.57
N TYR A 269 -20.54 -8.20 2.69
CA TYR A 269 -20.11 -7.72 4.00
C TYR A 269 -19.80 -8.90 4.93
N SER A 270 -18.76 -8.77 5.76
CA SER A 270 -18.41 -9.78 6.77
C SER A 270 -18.49 -9.13 8.14
N PRO A 271 -19.58 -9.35 8.92
CA PRO A 271 -19.76 -8.69 10.20
C PRO A 271 -18.72 -9.17 11.22
N ASN A 272 -18.23 -8.23 12.01
CA ASN A 272 -17.47 -8.57 13.22
C ASN A 272 -18.37 -9.30 14.22
N TYR A 273 -17.84 -10.36 14.82
CA TYR A 273 -18.55 -11.16 15.83
C TYR A 273 -17.63 -11.58 16.98
N THR A 274 -18.25 -11.84 18.11
CA THR A 274 -17.62 -12.44 19.29
C THR A 274 -18.50 -13.56 19.79
N TYR A 275 -17.92 -14.51 20.54
CA TYR A 275 -18.70 -15.53 21.21
C TYR A 275 -18.18 -15.81 22.62
N THR A 276 -19.05 -16.38 23.44
CA THR A 276 -18.70 -16.91 24.76
C THR A 276 -18.83 -18.42 24.76
N LEU A 277 -18.08 -19.08 25.62
CA LEU A 277 -18.17 -20.52 25.85
C LEU A 277 -18.95 -20.81 27.15
N ASN A 278 -19.65 -21.93 27.21
CA ASN A 278 -20.21 -22.45 28.45
C ASN A 278 -19.13 -23.23 29.25
N ASN A 279 -19.52 -23.78 30.40
CA ASN A 279 -18.59 -24.53 31.27
C ASN A 279 -18.03 -25.80 30.62
N ASP A 280 -18.68 -26.31 29.58
CA ASP A 280 -18.27 -27.51 28.86
C ASP A 280 -17.35 -27.19 27.66
N GLY A 281 -17.04 -25.90 27.43
CA GLY A 281 -16.22 -25.44 26.31
C GLY A 281 -16.98 -25.27 25.00
N ASN A 282 -18.31 -25.40 25.02
CA ASN A 282 -19.18 -25.27 23.85
C ASN A 282 -19.61 -23.82 23.65
N ILE A 283 -19.90 -23.42 22.41
CA ILE A 283 -20.35 -22.06 22.12
C ILE A 283 -21.67 -21.81 22.82
N ASN A 284 -21.74 -20.77 23.66
CA ASN A 284 -22.93 -20.42 24.42
C ASN A 284 -23.72 -19.30 23.74
N VAL A 285 -23.05 -18.17 23.50
CA VAL A 285 -23.67 -16.98 22.91
C VAL A 285 -22.77 -16.47 21.80
N LEU A 286 -23.36 -16.23 20.62
CA LEU A 286 -22.75 -15.51 19.51
C LEU A 286 -23.35 -14.10 19.45
N MET A 287 -22.48 -13.08 19.39
CA MET A 287 -22.87 -11.69 19.29
C MET A 287 -22.24 -11.05 18.06
N LEU A 288 -23.08 -10.47 17.20
CA LEU A 288 -22.64 -9.60 16.11
C LEU A 288 -22.47 -8.20 16.68
N THR A 289 -21.25 -7.67 16.62
CA THR A 289 -20.86 -6.44 17.32
C THR A 289 -21.17 -5.18 16.53
N GLU A 290 -21.55 -5.31 15.28
CA GLU A 290 -21.84 -4.21 14.38
C GLU A 290 -23.35 -4.08 14.15
N VAL A 291 -23.81 -2.84 14.07
CA VAL A 291 -25.20 -2.52 13.71
C VAL A 291 -25.31 -2.60 12.19
N PHE A 292 -26.08 -3.57 11.70
CA PHE A 292 -26.34 -3.69 10.26
C PHE A 292 -27.77 -4.19 10.02
N ALA A 293 -28.30 -3.87 8.84
CA ALA A 293 -29.57 -4.38 8.35
C ALA A 293 -29.31 -5.24 7.11
N GLY A 294 -29.72 -6.50 7.13
CA GLY A 294 -29.42 -7.42 6.03
C GLY A 294 -29.57 -8.90 6.35
N THR A 295 -29.19 -9.73 5.38
CA THR A 295 -29.14 -11.19 5.54
C THR A 295 -27.71 -11.63 5.78
N ILE A 296 -27.47 -12.37 6.86
CA ILE A 296 -26.21 -13.08 7.11
C ILE A 296 -26.39 -14.57 6.89
N THR A 297 -25.30 -15.23 6.52
CA THR A 297 -25.16 -16.66 6.35
C THR A 297 -24.09 -17.13 7.32
N ILE A 298 -24.48 -18.00 8.25
CA ILE A 298 -23.55 -18.73 9.11
C ILE A 298 -23.11 -19.99 8.38
N ILE A 299 -21.79 -20.17 8.34
CA ILE A 299 -21.06 -21.27 7.71
C ILE A 299 -20.25 -21.99 8.79
#